data_AF-A0A497GKU5-F1
#
_entry.id   AF-A0A497GKU5-F1
#
_cell.length_a   1.000
_cell.length_b   1.000
_cell.length_c   1.000
_cell.angle_alpha   90.00
_cell.angle_beta   90.00
_cell.angle_gamma   90.00
#
_symmetry.space_group_name_H-M   'P 1'
#
loop_
_entity.id
_entity.type
_entity.pdbx_description
1 polymer ?
#
loop_
_entity_poly.entity_id
_entity_poly.type
_entity_poly.pdbx_seq_one_letter_code
_entity_poly.pdbx_strand_id
1 'polypeptide(L)'
;MNVEDRIKWFIEARFGMFIHWGLYSILGRAEWVMYLERIPKDEYAKLADKFKPDKFNADEWVEIAKNAGMKYMVFTSRHHDGFSLFDSAYSDFTSTKTAAGRDFIAEYVEACRRAGMRIGIYYSLLDWRWDAYWKGPKKDPEGWSKFLNYVHGQVEELCTNYGKIDILWYDGAWPYTAEDWKSEELNEKVRKLQPQIITNNRSKIPGDFETPEQHIPWWSPPKRPWEACITMNDSWGYFEADRNWKSPRQIIGILAQCVSLGGNLLLNVGPRADGTFPPEAIEILSEIGRWMRVHGDSIYGAGPCPFTTTVGPITAKGKKAYVHALRWPGKEICVAGVGNSVQSAYILTTGEEVKFEQIGDRVFFKNLPRLAPDPYDTVIVMELDSEPKGVPYTPR
;
A
#
# COMPACT_ATOMS: atom_id res chain seq x y z
N MET A 1 9.44 22.66 7.62
CA MET A 1 9.68 21.21 7.88
C MET A 1 10.26 20.63 6.59
N ASN A 2 11.40 19.96 6.65
CA ASN A 2 12.04 19.45 5.43
C ASN A 2 11.20 18.29 4.85
N VAL A 3 11.28 18.06 3.53
CA VAL A 3 10.61 16.93 2.85
C VAL A 3 10.99 15.59 3.49
N GLU A 4 12.22 15.49 3.98
CA GLU A 4 12.74 14.31 4.68
C GLU A 4 12.01 14.02 6.01
N ASP A 5 11.58 15.05 6.75
CA ASP A 5 10.90 14.87 8.03
C ASP A 5 9.47 14.35 7.86
N ARG A 6 8.76 14.78 6.79
CA ARG A 6 7.34 14.40 6.57
C ARG A 6 7.18 12.95 6.14
N ILE A 7 8.12 12.41 5.36
CA ILE A 7 8.03 11.04 4.83
C ILE A 7 8.64 9.99 5.76
N LYS A 8 9.35 10.40 6.81
CA LYS A 8 10.02 9.49 7.74
C LYS A 8 9.09 8.43 8.32
N TRP A 9 7.90 8.83 8.80
CA TRP A 9 6.94 7.88 9.37
C TRP A 9 6.51 6.81 8.36
N PHE A 10 6.42 7.19 7.08
CA PHE A 10 5.99 6.31 6.01
C PHE A 10 7.07 5.27 5.70
N ILE A 11 8.34 5.69 5.66
CA ILE A 11 9.50 4.80 5.51
C ILE A 11 9.59 3.84 6.71
N GLU A 12 9.27 4.29 7.92
CA GLU A 12 9.27 3.44 9.12
C GLU A 12 8.08 2.47 9.14
N ALA A 13 6.92 2.88 8.62
CA ALA A 13 5.68 2.13 8.64
C ALA A 13 5.73 0.83 7.81
N ARG A 14 6.34 0.89 6.62
CA ARG A 14 6.51 -0.21 5.63
C ARG A 14 5.25 -0.89 5.08
N PHE A 15 4.18 -1.03 5.86
CA PHE A 15 3.04 -1.86 5.52
C PHE A 15 1.71 -1.14 5.75
N GLY A 16 0.88 -1.07 4.71
CA GLY A 16 -0.43 -0.42 4.73
C GLY A 16 -1.53 -1.22 4.03
N MET A 17 -2.78 -0.82 4.29
CA MET A 17 -3.97 -1.37 3.63
C MET A 17 -4.46 -0.45 2.52
N PHE A 18 -4.71 -0.99 1.33
CA PHE A 18 -5.50 -0.32 0.31
C PHE A 18 -6.95 -0.83 0.37
N ILE A 19 -7.93 0.05 0.17
CA ILE A 19 -9.33 -0.33 0.08
C ILE A 19 -9.97 0.27 -1.18
N HIS A 20 -10.39 -0.60 -2.08
CA HIS A 20 -11.17 -0.25 -3.27
C HIS A 20 -12.63 -0.67 -3.08
N TRP A 21 -13.47 0.32 -2.76
CA TRP A 21 -14.89 0.13 -2.59
C TRP A 21 -15.69 1.23 -3.28
N GLY A 22 -16.92 0.92 -3.66
CA GLY A 22 -17.78 1.80 -4.44
C GLY A 22 -18.88 1.01 -5.15
N LEU A 23 -19.57 1.64 -6.09
CA LEU A 23 -20.72 1.03 -6.77
C LEU A 23 -20.37 -0.25 -7.55
N TYR A 24 -19.15 -0.35 -8.06
CA TYR A 24 -18.65 -1.54 -8.76
C TYR A 24 -18.71 -2.81 -7.89
N SER A 25 -18.70 -2.69 -6.56
CA SER A 25 -18.87 -3.82 -5.64
C SER A 25 -20.25 -4.49 -5.75
N ILE A 26 -21.29 -3.75 -6.17
CA ILE A 26 -22.63 -4.31 -6.43
C ILE A 26 -22.60 -5.27 -7.61
N LEU A 27 -21.84 -4.92 -8.65
CA LEU A 27 -21.74 -5.75 -9.85
C LEU A 27 -20.82 -6.95 -9.64
N GLY A 28 -19.91 -6.88 -8.67
CA GLY A 28 -19.02 -7.97 -8.29
C GLY A 28 -18.10 -8.42 -9.42
N ARG A 29 -17.65 -7.50 -10.28
CA ARG A 29 -16.77 -7.75 -11.44
C ARG A 29 -15.64 -6.72 -11.55
N ALA A 30 -15.11 -6.29 -10.39
CA ALA A 30 -14.06 -5.30 -10.27
C ALA A 30 -14.43 -3.88 -10.74
N GLU A 31 -13.55 -2.93 -10.46
CA GLU A 31 -13.76 -1.48 -10.56
C GLU A 31 -13.74 -0.91 -11.99
N TRP A 32 -13.23 -1.68 -12.96
CA TRP A 32 -13.24 -1.30 -14.38
C TRP A 32 -14.47 -1.74 -15.15
N VAL A 33 -15.44 -2.39 -14.49
CA VAL A 33 -16.63 -2.97 -15.11
C VAL A 33 -17.41 -1.95 -15.95
N MET A 34 -17.58 -0.72 -15.47
CA MET A 34 -18.28 0.34 -16.22
C MET A 34 -17.65 0.58 -17.59
N TYR A 35 -16.31 0.69 -17.63
CA TYR A 35 -15.57 0.97 -18.85
C TYR A 35 -15.46 -0.25 -19.76
N LEU A 36 -15.07 -1.41 -19.22
CA LEU A 36 -14.80 -2.61 -20.00
C LEU A 36 -16.07 -3.21 -20.62
N GLU A 37 -17.18 -3.17 -19.90
CA GLU A 37 -18.49 -3.61 -20.41
C GLU A 37 -19.26 -2.50 -21.14
N ARG A 38 -18.67 -1.28 -21.23
CA ARG A 38 -19.26 -0.10 -21.88
C ARG A 38 -20.64 0.25 -21.34
N ILE A 39 -20.82 0.11 -20.02
CA ILE A 39 -22.08 0.43 -19.36
C ILE A 39 -22.32 1.94 -19.50
N PRO A 40 -23.45 2.38 -20.08
CA PRO A 40 -23.77 3.80 -20.20
C PRO A 40 -23.78 4.50 -18.83
N LYS A 41 -23.28 5.74 -18.77
CA LYS A 41 -23.16 6.50 -17.51
C LYS A 41 -24.48 6.61 -16.73
N ASP A 42 -25.59 6.82 -17.41
CA ASP A 42 -26.91 6.95 -16.79
C ASP A 42 -27.48 5.60 -16.33
N GLU A 43 -27.05 4.50 -16.94
CA GLU A 43 -27.38 3.15 -16.48
C GLU A 43 -26.58 2.79 -15.23
N TYR A 44 -25.27 3.04 -15.26
CA TYR A 44 -24.38 2.78 -14.13
C TYR A 44 -24.75 3.64 -12.92
N ALA A 45 -25.15 4.90 -13.12
CA ALA A 45 -25.54 5.80 -12.04
C ALA A 45 -26.72 5.28 -11.20
N LYS A 46 -27.61 4.45 -11.76
CA LYS A 46 -28.72 3.81 -11.03
C LYS A 46 -28.26 2.83 -9.96
N LEU A 47 -26.99 2.40 -9.97
CA LEU A 47 -26.43 1.59 -8.90
C LEU A 47 -26.39 2.34 -7.57
N ALA A 48 -26.31 3.68 -7.59
CA ALA A 48 -26.33 4.48 -6.37
C ALA A 48 -27.67 4.38 -5.61
N ASP A 49 -28.77 4.09 -6.30
CA ASP A 49 -30.08 3.84 -5.66
C ASP A 49 -30.14 2.48 -4.93
N LYS A 50 -29.20 1.58 -5.25
CA LYS A 50 -29.09 0.23 -4.69
C LYS A 50 -27.96 0.07 -3.68
N PHE A 51 -27.06 1.04 -3.60
CA PHE A 51 -25.91 0.98 -2.70
C PHE A 51 -26.33 1.27 -1.26
N LYS A 52 -26.59 0.21 -0.49
CA LYS A 52 -27.01 0.26 0.92
C LYS A 52 -26.14 -0.70 1.75
N PRO A 53 -24.96 -0.25 2.17
CA PRO A 53 -24.00 -1.11 2.85
C PRO A 53 -24.31 -1.23 4.35
N ASP A 54 -25.35 -1.99 4.66
CA ASP A 54 -25.92 -2.08 6.01
C ASP A 54 -24.99 -2.74 7.04
N LYS A 55 -23.93 -3.42 6.58
CA LYS A 55 -22.91 -4.05 7.43
C LYS A 55 -21.59 -3.30 7.44
N PHE A 56 -21.49 -2.14 6.81
CA PHE A 56 -20.28 -1.33 6.86
C PHE A 56 -19.99 -0.88 8.31
N ASN A 57 -18.77 -1.16 8.75
CA ASN A 57 -18.23 -0.72 10.03
C ASN A 57 -16.76 -0.31 9.86
N ALA A 58 -16.49 0.99 9.94
CA ALA A 58 -15.15 1.53 9.82
C ALA A 58 -14.20 1.07 10.95
N ASP A 59 -14.69 0.92 12.17
CA ASP A 59 -13.87 0.44 13.29
C ASP A 59 -13.42 -1.01 13.07
N GLU A 60 -14.29 -1.85 12.51
CA GLU A 60 -13.94 -3.24 12.16
C GLU A 60 -12.84 -3.31 11.09
N TRP A 61 -12.95 -2.50 10.04
CA TRP A 61 -11.91 -2.42 8.99
C TRP A 61 -10.56 -2.01 9.57
N VAL A 62 -10.56 -0.98 10.43
CA VAL A 62 -9.35 -0.48 11.09
C VAL A 62 -8.78 -1.51 12.06
N GLU A 63 -9.61 -2.22 12.80
CA GLU A 63 -9.20 -3.30 13.70
C GLU A 63 -8.53 -4.44 12.92
N ILE A 64 -9.13 -4.88 11.82
CA ILE A 64 -8.56 -5.92 10.94
C ILE A 64 -7.18 -5.47 10.43
N ALA A 65 -7.05 -4.23 9.95
CA ALA A 65 -5.77 -3.69 9.48
C ALA A 65 -4.70 -3.65 10.59
N LYS A 66 -5.07 -3.20 11.80
CA LYS A 66 -4.16 -3.17 12.95
C LYS A 66 -3.73 -4.57 13.36
N ASN A 67 -4.65 -5.52 13.40
CA ASN A 67 -4.37 -6.90 13.77
C ASN A 67 -3.45 -7.59 12.76
N ALA A 68 -3.51 -7.20 11.48
CA ALA A 68 -2.60 -7.62 10.42
C ALA A 68 -1.21 -6.97 10.52
N GLY A 69 -1.01 -5.97 11.38
CA GLY A 69 0.25 -5.24 11.52
C GLY A 69 0.40 -4.04 10.57
N MET A 70 -0.66 -3.58 9.92
CA MET A 70 -0.58 -2.39 9.07
C MET A 70 -0.50 -1.11 9.91
N LYS A 71 0.17 -0.08 9.38
CA LYS A 71 0.42 1.21 10.07
C LYS A 71 -0.30 2.40 9.45
N TYR A 72 -0.84 2.21 8.25
CA TYR A 72 -1.65 3.19 7.55
C TYR A 72 -2.67 2.49 6.65
N MET A 73 -3.70 3.23 6.27
CA MET A 73 -4.72 2.78 5.33
C MET A 73 -4.90 3.83 4.24
N VAL A 74 -5.28 3.41 3.03
CA VAL A 74 -5.61 4.29 1.91
C VAL A 74 -6.97 3.85 1.38
N PHE A 75 -7.97 4.73 1.47
CA PHE A 75 -9.34 4.43 1.09
C PHE A 75 -9.79 5.25 -0.12
N THR A 76 -10.39 4.59 -1.10
CA THR A 76 -11.01 5.20 -2.28
C THR A 76 -12.11 6.19 -1.87
N SER A 77 -11.84 7.50 -1.94
CA SER A 77 -12.89 8.52 -1.78
C SER A 77 -13.74 8.66 -3.03
N ARG A 78 -13.12 8.49 -4.19
CA ARG A 78 -13.74 8.48 -5.51
C ARG A 78 -12.87 7.68 -6.45
N HIS A 79 -13.47 6.74 -7.19
CA HIS A 79 -12.80 6.00 -8.24
C HIS A 79 -13.15 6.56 -9.63
N HIS A 80 -12.68 5.91 -10.69
CA HIS A 80 -12.88 6.30 -12.08
C HIS A 80 -14.35 6.42 -12.52
N ASP A 81 -15.27 5.73 -11.84
CA ASP A 81 -16.71 5.80 -12.11
C ASP A 81 -17.37 7.10 -11.61
N GLY A 82 -16.61 7.93 -10.89
CA GLY A 82 -17.02 9.26 -10.41
C GLY A 82 -17.91 9.24 -9.16
N PHE A 83 -18.20 8.08 -8.57
CA PHE A 83 -19.00 8.02 -7.34
C PHE A 83 -18.17 8.43 -6.12
N SER A 84 -18.57 9.51 -5.45
CA SER A 84 -17.91 9.98 -4.24
C SER A 84 -18.48 9.30 -3.00
N LEU A 85 -17.63 8.67 -2.19
CA LEU A 85 -17.97 8.06 -0.90
C LEU A 85 -18.00 9.07 0.26
N PHE A 86 -18.09 10.36 -0.06
CA PHE A 86 -17.98 11.51 0.85
C PHE A 86 -18.95 12.62 0.44
N ASP A 87 -19.30 13.53 1.37
CA ASP A 87 -20.18 14.64 1.02
C ASP A 87 -19.46 15.71 0.20
N SER A 88 -19.91 15.92 -1.04
CA SER A 88 -19.32 16.92 -1.94
C SER A 88 -20.36 17.93 -2.41
N ALA A 89 -20.02 19.21 -2.35
CA ALA A 89 -20.81 20.29 -2.92
C ALA A 89 -20.73 20.33 -4.46
N TYR A 90 -19.75 19.65 -5.06
CA TYR A 90 -19.50 19.68 -6.50
C TYR A 90 -20.21 18.57 -7.30
N SER A 91 -20.90 17.64 -6.64
CA SER A 91 -21.65 16.56 -7.28
C SER A 91 -22.80 16.08 -6.41
N ASP A 92 -23.88 15.63 -7.05
CA ASP A 92 -24.98 14.90 -6.39
C ASP A 92 -24.82 13.38 -6.48
N PHE A 93 -23.80 12.91 -7.20
CA PHE A 93 -23.47 11.49 -7.29
C PHE A 93 -22.53 11.08 -6.16
N THR A 94 -23.05 11.14 -4.94
CA THR A 94 -22.33 10.86 -3.70
C THR A 94 -23.08 9.84 -2.84
N SER A 95 -22.38 9.17 -1.92
CA SER A 95 -23.01 8.28 -0.94
C SER A 95 -23.94 9.01 0.04
N THR A 96 -23.71 10.30 0.29
CA THR A 96 -24.53 11.12 1.20
C THR A 96 -25.86 11.55 0.60
N LYS A 97 -25.90 11.74 -0.72
CA LYS A 97 -27.06 12.26 -1.45
C LYS A 97 -27.85 11.18 -2.21
N THR A 98 -27.42 9.93 -2.09
CA THR A 98 -28.06 8.77 -2.73
C THR A 98 -28.52 7.75 -1.67
N ALA A 99 -28.80 6.51 -2.05
CA ALA A 99 -29.50 5.56 -1.17
C ALA A 99 -28.74 5.19 0.11
N ALA A 100 -27.41 5.31 0.12
CA ALA A 100 -26.60 5.04 1.31
C ALA A 100 -26.85 6.08 2.43
N GLY A 101 -27.05 7.35 2.09
CA GLY A 101 -27.28 8.45 3.04
C GLY A 101 -26.16 8.64 4.06
N ARG A 102 -24.92 8.23 3.75
CA ARG A 102 -23.79 8.17 4.69
C ARG A 102 -22.51 8.73 4.09
N ASP A 103 -21.71 9.36 4.93
CA ASP A 103 -20.36 9.81 4.60
C ASP A 103 -19.33 8.78 5.07
N PHE A 104 -18.94 7.88 4.17
CA PHE A 104 -18.05 6.77 4.52
C PHE A 104 -16.62 7.22 4.73
N ILE A 105 -16.19 8.32 4.08
CA ILE A 105 -14.87 8.91 4.32
C ILE A 105 -14.80 9.53 5.71
N ALA A 106 -15.82 10.25 6.16
CA ALA A 106 -15.88 10.76 7.54
C ALA A 106 -15.80 9.61 8.56
N GLU A 107 -16.61 8.57 8.41
CA GLU A 107 -16.61 7.42 9.31
C GLU A 107 -15.25 6.70 9.36
N TYR A 108 -14.63 6.47 8.19
CA TYR A 108 -13.29 5.89 8.06
C TYR A 108 -12.21 6.74 8.75
N VAL A 109 -12.21 8.05 8.50
CA VAL A 109 -11.22 8.97 9.05
C VAL A 109 -11.31 9.01 10.57
N GLU A 110 -12.52 9.07 11.15
CA GLU A 110 -12.70 9.05 12.59
C GLU A 110 -12.28 7.71 13.22
N ALA A 111 -12.59 6.57 12.58
CA ALA A 111 -12.16 5.26 13.06
C ALA A 111 -10.62 5.14 13.06
N CYS A 112 -9.97 5.56 11.98
CA CYS A 112 -8.51 5.61 11.91
C CYS A 112 -7.92 6.49 13.02
N ARG A 113 -8.50 7.67 13.24
CA ARG A 113 -8.04 8.61 14.27
C ARG A 113 -8.18 8.05 15.67
N ARG A 114 -9.33 7.45 16.01
CA ARG A 114 -9.53 6.76 17.30
C ARG A 114 -8.49 5.66 17.52
N ALA A 115 -8.13 4.94 16.47
CA ALA A 115 -7.23 3.81 16.56
C ALA A 115 -5.74 4.17 16.47
N GLY A 116 -5.40 5.44 16.21
CA GLY A 116 -4.03 5.89 15.95
C GLY A 116 -3.46 5.41 14.61
N MET A 117 -4.32 5.06 13.66
CA MET A 117 -3.96 4.66 12.30
C MET A 117 -3.72 5.89 11.44
N ARG A 118 -2.66 5.85 10.62
CA ARG A 118 -2.38 6.94 9.65
C ARG A 118 -3.39 6.89 8.50
N ILE A 119 -3.87 8.08 8.13
CA ILE A 119 -5.03 8.24 7.27
C ILE A 119 -4.60 8.58 5.86
N GLY A 120 -4.89 7.70 4.92
CA GLY A 120 -4.73 7.94 3.49
C GLY A 120 -6.06 7.97 2.76
N ILE A 121 -6.14 8.84 1.76
CA ILE A 121 -7.28 8.96 0.85
C ILE A 121 -6.78 8.77 -0.58
N TYR A 122 -7.38 7.84 -1.30
CA TYR A 122 -7.23 7.72 -2.75
C TYR A 122 -8.23 8.63 -3.44
N TYR A 123 -7.78 9.27 -4.51
CA TYR A 123 -8.63 10.10 -5.35
C TYR A 123 -8.26 9.95 -6.83
N SER A 124 -9.20 9.46 -7.63
CA SER A 124 -9.01 9.44 -9.08
C SER A 124 -9.21 10.83 -9.65
N LEU A 125 -8.25 11.35 -10.41
CA LEU A 125 -8.38 12.58 -11.20
C LEU A 125 -9.33 12.38 -12.40
N LEU A 126 -9.32 11.18 -12.95
CA LEU A 126 -10.22 10.74 -14.01
C LEU A 126 -11.66 10.61 -13.51
N ASP A 127 -12.62 10.87 -14.39
CA ASP A 127 -14.03 10.55 -14.20
C ASP A 127 -14.66 10.17 -15.54
N TRP A 128 -15.08 8.92 -15.69
CA TRP A 128 -15.63 8.39 -16.95
C TRP A 128 -16.96 9.04 -17.35
N ARG A 129 -17.65 9.73 -16.43
CA ARG A 129 -18.96 10.35 -16.68
C ARG A 129 -18.86 11.73 -17.32
N TRP A 130 -17.67 12.35 -17.27
CA TRP A 130 -17.43 13.67 -17.83
C TRP A 130 -16.98 13.57 -19.29
N ASP A 131 -17.82 14.06 -20.21
CA ASP A 131 -17.49 14.06 -21.64
C ASP A 131 -16.21 14.86 -21.95
N ALA A 132 -15.93 15.89 -21.13
CA ALA A 132 -14.70 16.67 -21.22
C ALA A 132 -13.44 15.82 -21.02
N TYR A 133 -13.49 14.81 -20.14
CA TYR A 133 -12.36 13.90 -19.93
C TYR A 133 -12.03 13.10 -21.21
N TRP A 134 -13.04 12.73 -22.01
CA TRP A 134 -12.83 11.98 -23.25
C TRP A 134 -12.43 12.86 -24.45
N LYS A 135 -12.95 14.08 -24.52
CA LYS A 135 -12.59 15.04 -25.58
C LYS A 135 -11.21 15.65 -25.36
N GLY A 136 -10.85 15.88 -24.10
CA GLY A 136 -9.59 16.47 -23.67
C GLY A 136 -9.55 18.01 -23.80
N PRO A 137 -8.55 18.64 -23.15
CA PRO A 137 -8.47 20.10 -22.99
C PRO A 137 -8.36 20.85 -24.31
N LYS A 138 -7.78 20.24 -25.35
CA LYS A 138 -7.62 20.87 -26.67
C LYS A 138 -8.93 20.94 -27.46
N LYS A 139 -9.80 19.94 -27.34
CA LYS A 139 -11.06 19.87 -28.09
C LYS A 139 -12.24 20.45 -27.33
N ASP A 140 -12.19 20.43 -26.00
CA ASP A 140 -13.24 20.96 -25.13
C ASP A 140 -12.63 21.74 -23.95
N PRO A 141 -12.02 22.92 -24.21
CA PRO A 141 -11.34 23.70 -23.17
C PRO A 141 -12.28 24.20 -22.07
N GLU A 142 -13.52 24.58 -22.43
CA GLU A 142 -14.51 25.05 -21.46
C GLU A 142 -15.00 23.90 -20.57
N GLY A 143 -15.35 22.75 -21.18
CA GLY A 143 -15.73 21.55 -20.44
C GLY A 143 -14.60 21.05 -19.55
N TRP A 144 -13.35 21.10 -20.04
CA TRP A 144 -12.17 20.74 -19.26
C TRP A 144 -11.97 21.68 -18.07
N SER A 145 -12.15 23.00 -18.23
CA SER A 145 -12.05 23.93 -17.11
C SER A 145 -13.11 23.67 -16.03
N LYS A 146 -14.35 23.31 -16.42
CA LYS A 146 -15.39 22.92 -15.46
C LYS A 146 -15.04 21.63 -14.75
N PHE A 147 -14.49 20.66 -15.48
CA PHE A 147 -14.02 19.40 -14.93
C PHE A 147 -12.85 19.59 -13.95
N LEU A 148 -11.88 20.45 -14.26
CA LEU A 148 -10.80 20.80 -13.34
C LEU A 148 -11.33 21.45 -12.06
N ASN A 149 -12.30 22.38 -12.16
CA ASN A 149 -12.91 22.99 -10.98
C ASN A 149 -13.61 21.95 -10.10
N TYR A 150 -14.30 20.98 -10.70
CA TYR A 150 -14.89 19.83 -10.02
C TYR A 150 -13.82 18.98 -9.31
N VAL A 151 -12.76 18.60 -10.04
CA VAL A 151 -11.68 17.74 -9.54
C VAL A 151 -10.91 18.40 -8.40
N HIS A 152 -10.46 19.64 -8.60
CA HIS A 152 -9.66 20.40 -7.64
C HIS A 152 -10.49 20.83 -6.42
N GLY A 153 -11.76 21.20 -6.63
CA GLY A 153 -12.69 21.53 -5.56
C GLY A 153 -12.92 20.36 -4.61
N GLN A 154 -13.13 19.16 -5.15
CA GLN A 154 -13.25 17.96 -4.32
C GLN A 154 -11.98 17.58 -3.57
N VAL A 155 -10.80 17.74 -4.17
CA VAL A 155 -9.52 17.53 -3.46
C VAL A 155 -9.37 18.54 -2.31
N GLU A 156 -9.80 19.79 -2.51
CA GLU A 156 -9.86 20.78 -1.45
C GLU A 156 -10.82 20.37 -0.33
N GLU A 157 -12.06 19.93 -0.64
CA GLU A 157 -13.03 19.43 0.35
C GLU A 157 -12.42 18.29 1.20
N LEU A 158 -11.74 17.34 0.56
CA LEU A 158 -11.07 16.23 1.26
C LEU A 158 -9.96 16.72 2.20
N CYS A 159 -9.26 17.79 1.82
CA CYS A 159 -8.18 18.39 2.62
C CYS A 159 -8.66 19.39 3.67
N THR A 160 -9.93 19.79 3.70
CA THR A 160 -10.47 20.77 4.66
C THR A 160 -11.49 20.18 5.62
N ASN A 161 -12.39 19.33 5.14
CA ASN A 161 -13.57 18.90 5.90
C ASN A 161 -13.32 17.68 6.80
N TYR A 162 -12.23 16.94 6.56
CA TYR A 162 -11.97 15.64 7.21
C TYR A 162 -10.81 15.70 8.23
N GLY A 163 -10.36 16.89 8.61
CA GLY A 163 -9.24 17.07 9.54
C GLY A 163 -7.90 16.68 8.94
N LYS A 164 -6.97 16.17 9.76
CA LYS A 164 -5.62 15.80 9.29
C LYS A 164 -5.66 14.55 8.42
N ILE A 165 -5.11 14.66 7.22
CA ILE A 165 -4.87 13.55 6.29
C ILE A 165 -3.36 13.36 6.12
N ASP A 166 -2.89 12.11 6.21
CA ASP A 166 -1.46 11.78 6.10
C ASP A 166 -1.05 11.45 4.66
N ILE A 167 -1.91 10.82 3.85
CA ILE A 167 -1.61 10.48 2.44
C ILE A 167 -2.74 10.96 1.52
N LEU A 168 -2.39 11.64 0.43
CA LEU A 168 -3.27 11.80 -0.73
C LEU A 168 -2.68 11.02 -1.91
N TRP A 169 -3.40 9.97 -2.31
CA TRP A 169 -2.97 9.01 -3.32
C TRP A 169 -3.74 9.26 -4.61
N TYR A 170 -3.13 9.94 -5.57
CA TYR A 170 -3.78 10.28 -6.85
C TYR A 170 -3.77 9.11 -7.83
N ASP A 171 -4.69 9.13 -8.77
CA ASP A 171 -4.67 8.21 -9.91
C ASP A 171 -5.41 8.76 -11.12
N GLY A 172 -5.32 8.10 -12.28
CA GLY A 172 -6.12 8.47 -13.45
C GLY A 172 -5.66 9.71 -14.21
N ALA A 173 -4.41 10.16 -14.02
CA ALA A 173 -3.93 11.35 -14.75
C ALA A 173 -3.64 11.11 -16.24
N TRP A 174 -3.67 9.86 -16.72
CA TRP A 174 -3.49 9.57 -18.14
C TRP A 174 -4.75 9.95 -18.94
N PRO A 175 -4.64 10.19 -20.26
CA PRO A 175 -3.41 10.33 -21.04
C PRO A 175 -2.78 11.75 -20.96
N TYR A 176 -3.31 12.63 -20.12
CA TYR A 176 -2.98 14.05 -20.09
C TYR A 176 -1.69 14.37 -19.32
N THR A 177 -1.16 15.56 -19.56
CA THR A 177 0.08 16.05 -18.96
C THR A 177 -0.14 16.67 -17.58
N ALA A 178 0.94 16.91 -16.84
CA ALA A 178 0.89 17.61 -15.57
C ALA A 178 0.29 19.03 -15.69
N GLU A 179 0.59 19.71 -16.81
CA GLU A 179 0.08 21.05 -17.13
C GLU A 179 -1.43 21.03 -17.40
N ASP A 180 -1.91 20.07 -18.18
CA ASP A 180 -3.35 19.90 -18.46
C ASP A 180 -4.17 19.76 -17.15
N TRP A 181 -3.62 19.04 -16.17
CA TRP A 181 -4.21 18.84 -14.85
C TRP A 181 -3.95 19.98 -13.86
N LYS A 182 -3.10 20.95 -14.22
CA LYS A 182 -2.57 21.97 -13.31
C LYS A 182 -2.02 21.36 -12.02
N SER A 183 -1.20 20.34 -12.16
CA SER A 183 -0.79 19.47 -11.06
C SER A 183 0.10 20.18 -10.03
N GLU A 184 0.90 21.16 -10.46
CA GLU A 184 1.66 21.99 -9.53
C GLU A 184 0.73 22.84 -8.65
N GLU A 185 -0.21 23.58 -9.26
CA GLU A 185 -1.22 24.38 -8.53
C GLU A 185 -2.02 23.52 -7.54
N LEU A 186 -2.49 22.35 -7.98
CA LEU A 186 -3.23 21.41 -7.15
C LEU A 186 -2.40 20.97 -5.93
N ASN A 187 -1.17 20.53 -6.16
CA ASN A 187 -0.33 20.02 -5.08
C ASN A 187 0.16 21.13 -4.16
N GLU A 188 0.43 22.33 -4.65
CA GLU A 188 0.72 23.50 -3.81
C GLU A 188 -0.44 23.83 -2.88
N LYS A 189 -1.67 23.83 -3.41
CA LYS A 189 -2.88 24.04 -2.62
C LYS A 189 -3.06 22.96 -1.55
N VAL A 190 -2.88 21.69 -1.92
CA VAL A 190 -2.91 20.56 -0.97
C VAL A 190 -1.89 20.75 0.15
N ARG A 191 -0.64 21.14 -0.15
CA ARG A 191 0.38 21.38 0.87
C ARG A 191 0.11 22.62 1.72
N LYS A 192 -0.56 23.64 1.19
CA LYS A 192 -0.99 24.80 1.97
C LYS A 192 -2.06 24.41 2.99
N LEU A 193 -3.00 23.55 2.60
CA LEU A 193 -4.07 23.07 3.48
C LEU A 193 -3.58 22.02 4.48
N GLN A 194 -2.71 21.11 4.04
CA GLN A 194 -2.20 19.99 4.83
C GLN A 194 -0.66 19.93 4.73
N PRO A 195 0.08 20.72 5.52
CA PRO A 195 1.55 20.83 5.37
C PRO A 195 2.34 19.54 5.58
N GLN A 196 1.76 18.54 6.25
CA GLN A 196 2.40 17.24 6.50
C GLN A 196 1.91 16.08 5.62
N ILE A 197 0.89 16.30 4.79
CA ILE A 197 0.39 15.25 3.89
C ILE A 197 1.53 14.79 2.98
N ILE A 198 1.55 13.51 2.59
CA ILE A 198 2.42 13.02 1.51
C ILE A 198 1.60 12.68 0.28
N THR A 199 2.19 12.84 -0.92
CA THR A 199 1.51 12.53 -2.19
C THR A 199 2.33 11.56 -3.03
N ASN A 200 1.66 10.70 -3.80
CA ASN A 200 2.33 9.86 -4.78
C ASN A 200 2.73 10.65 -6.05
N ASN A 201 3.36 9.97 -7.00
CA ASN A 201 3.82 10.53 -8.27
C ASN A 201 2.76 10.51 -9.40
N ARG A 202 1.50 10.20 -9.09
CA ARG A 202 0.45 9.95 -10.10
C ARG A 202 -0.34 11.17 -10.53
N SER A 203 -0.10 12.33 -9.93
CA SER A 203 -0.49 13.63 -10.50
C SER A 203 0.52 14.10 -11.58
N LYS A 204 1.25 13.19 -12.23
CA LYS A 204 2.28 13.47 -13.27
C LYS A 204 3.46 14.36 -12.85
N ILE A 205 3.58 14.67 -11.56
CA ILE A 205 4.76 15.28 -10.95
C ILE A 205 5.35 14.33 -9.91
N PRO A 206 6.62 14.46 -9.51
CA PRO A 206 7.30 13.42 -8.73
C PRO A 206 6.70 13.09 -7.36
N GLY A 207 5.89 13.98 -6.77
CA GLY A 207 5.31 13.79 -5.44
C GLY A 207 6.36 13.62 -4.35
N ASP A 208 6.04 12.82 -3.33
CA ASP A 208 6.98 12.35 -2.30
C ASP A 208 7.48 10.94 -2.58
N PHE A 209 6.60 10.05 -3.07
CA PHE A 209 6.93 8.65 -3.31
C PHE A 209 6.44 8.12 -4.67
N GLU A 210 7.13 7.11 -5.16
CA GLU A 210 6.80 6.40 -6.41
C GLU A 210 5.89 5.19 -6.17
N THR A 211 5.10 4.79 -7.18
CA THR A 211 4.07 3.75 -7.04
C THR A 211 4.17 2.64 -8.10
N PRO A 212 5.15 1.73 -8.04
CA PRO A 212 5.10 0.51 -8.84
C PRO A 212 3.82 -0.28 -8.52
N GLU A 213 3.12 -0.75 -9.55
CA GLU A 213 1.81 -1.40 -9.41
C GLU A 213 1.90 -2.86 -9.86
N GLN A 214 1.39 -3.79 -9.04
CA GLN A 214 1.37 -5.24 -9.31
C GLN A 214 2.75 -5.89 -9.55
N HIS A 215 3.85 -5.19 -9.26
CA HIS A 215 5.20 -5.73 -9.37
C HIS A 215 6.17 -5.08 -8.37
N ILE A 216 7.27 -5.78 -8.10
CA ILE A 216 8.37 -5.28 -7.26
C ILE A 216 9.58 -5.01 -8.16
N PRO A 217 10.13 -3.78 -8.17
CA PRO A 217 11.22 -3.39 -9.07
C PRO A 217 12.59 -3.92 -8.60
N TRP A 218 12.78 -5.24 -8.59
CA TRP A 218 13.96 -5.90 -8.03
C TRP A 218 15.28 -5.54 -8.75
N TRP A 219 15.27 -5.43 -10.08
CA TRP A 219 16.49 -5.15 -10.87
C TRP A 219 16.97 -3.70 -10.75
N SER A 220 16.03 -2.77 -10.55
CA SER A 220 16.31 -1.34 -10.50
C SER A 220 15.31 -0.68 -9.55
N PRO A 221 15.46 -0.88 -8.23
CA PRO A 221 14.55 -0.27 -7.25
C PRO A 221 14.63 1.27 -7.34
N PRO A 222 13.51 1.97 -7.10
CA PRO A 222 13.49 3.42 -7.06
C PRO A 222 14.50 3.98 -6.06
N LYS A 223 15.14 5.10 -6.43
CA LYS A 223 16.06 5.82 -5.55
C LYS A 223 15.33 6.70 -4.54
N ARG A 224 14.09 7.05 -4.82
CA ARG A 224 13.20 7.80 -3.94
C ARG A 224 12.36 6.83 -3.09
N PRO A 225 11.74 7.29 -1.99
CA PRO A 225 10.73 6.49 -1.31
C PRO A 225 9.70 5.96 -2.31
N TRP A 226 9.26 4.73 -2.13
CA TRP A 226 8.34 4.09 -3.05
C TRP A 226 7.46 3.06 -2.35
N GLU A 227 6.33 2.74 -2.95
CA GLU A 227 5.32 1.84 -2.43
C GLU A 227 4.79 0.96 -3.55
N ALA A 228 4.96 -0.36 -3.41
CA ALA A 228 4.25 -1.29 -4.28
C ALA A 228 2.81 -1.42 -3.80
N CYS A 229 1.86 -1.07 -4.66
CA CYS A 229 0.46 -1.44 -4.44
C CYS A 229 0.20 -2.82 -5.08
N ILE A 230 -0.30 -3.77 -4.27
CA ILE A 230 -0.50 -5.17 -4.65
C ILE A 230 -1.90 -5.64 -4.24
N THR A 231 -2.60 -6.33 -5.12
CA THR A 231 -3.89 -6.98 -4.84
C THR A 231 -3.73 -8.29 -4.08
N MET A 232 -4.66 -8.62 -3.16
CA MET A 232 -4.68 -9.93 -2.50
C MET A 232 -5.09 -11.06 -3.44
N ASN A 233 -6.00 -10.79 -4.38
CA ASN A 233 -6.34 -11.66 -5.51
C ASN A 233 -5.88 -10.97 -6.82
N ASP A 234 -6.58 -11.11 -7.94
CA ASP A 234 -6.22 -10.47 -9.21
C ASP A 234 -7.01 -9.16 -9.47
N SER A 235 -7.76 -8.67 -8.48
CA SER A 235 -8.69 -7.53 -8.62
C SER A 235 -8.50 -6.48 -7.51
N TRP A 236 -8.73 -5.19 -7.82
CA TRP A 236 -8.74 -4.15 -6.81
C TRP A 236 -10.10 -4.09 -6.09
N GLY A 237 -11.16 -3.80 -6.84
CA GLY A 237 -12.54 -3.87 -6.37
C GLY A 237 -13.02 -5.31 -6.23
N TYR A 238 -14.10 -5.50 -5.48
CA TYR A 238 -14.68 -6.84 -5.28
C TYR A 238 -15.06 -7.50 -6.61
N PHE A 239 -14.51 -8.70 -6.84
CA PHE A 239 -14.86 -9.58 -7.96
C PHE A 239 -15.32 -10.93 -7.40
N GLU A 240 -16.61 -11.23 -7.56
CA GLU A 240 -17.23 -12.45 -7.10
C GLU A 240 -16.71 -13.72 -7.76
N ALA A 241 -16.14 -13.70 -8.96
CA ALA A 241 -15.56 -14.91 -9.57
C ALA A 241 -14.05 -15.06 -9.32
N ASP A 242 -13.38 -14.03 -8.80
CA ASP A 242 -11.96 -14.08 -8.51
C ASP A 242 -11.70 -14.85 -7.22
N ARG A 243 -11.03 -15.99 -7.36
CA ARG A 243 -10.64 -16.89 -6.26
C ARG A 243 -9.13 -17.10 -6.21
N ASN A 244 -8.35 -16.36 -7.01
CA ASN A 244 -6.91 -16.53 -7.09
C ASN A 244 -6.19 -15.76 -5.97
N TRP A 245 -6.51 -16.12 -4.72
CA TRP A 245 -5.95 -15.47 -3.54
C TRP A 245 -4.47 -15.82 -3.36
N LYS A 246 -3.65 -14.79 -3.16
CA LYS A 246 -2.26 -14.94 -2.70
C LYS A 246 -2.28 -15.50 -1.28
N SER A 247 -1.47 -16.52 -1.06
CA SER A 247 -1.27 -17.11 0.27
C SER A 247 -0.59 -16.11 1.23
N PRO A 248 -0.73 -16.28 2.56
CA PRO A 248 0.01 -15.49 3.55
C PRO A 248 1.52 -15.50 3.29
N ARG A 249 2.08 -16.64 2.91
CA ARG A 249 3.50 -16.79 2.55
C ARG A 249 3.93 -15.89 1.40
N GLN A 250 3.13 -15.80 0.34
CA GLN A 250 3.42 -14.93 -0.79
C GLN A 250 3.43 -13.47 -0.38
N ILE A 251 2.43 -13.05 0.40
CA ILE A 251 2.32 -11.66 0.85
C ILE A 251 3.45 -11.28 1.82
N ILE A 252 3.79 -12.15 2.77
CA ILE A 252 4.93 -11.95 3.68
C ILE A 252 6.24 -11.85 2.88
N GLY A 253 6.45 -12.72 1.90
CA GLY A 253 7.62 -12.66 1.02
C GLY A 253 7.69 -11.37 0.20
N ILE A 254 6.55 -10.90 -0.34
CA ILE A 254 6.43 -9.61 -1.03
C ILE A 254 6.78 -8.46 -0.10
N LEU A 255 6.24 -8.46 1.14
CA LEU A 255 6.53 -7.44 2.14
C LEU A 255 8.02 -7.37 2.46
N ALA A 256 8.65 -8.51 2.80
CA ALA A 256 10.07 -8.58 3.10
C ALA A 256 10.93 -8.13 1.91
N GLN A 257 10.52 -8.49 0.69
CA GLN A 257 11.21 -8.05 -0.52
C GLN A 257 11.10 -6.54 -0.73
N CYS A 258 9.93 -5.94 -0.56
CA CYS A 258 9.75 -4.48 -0.59
C CYS A 258 10.68 -3.78 0.41
N VAL A 259 10.68 -4.22 1.67
CA VAL A 259 11.52 -3.61 2.71
C VAL A 259 13.01 -3.76 2.40
N SER A 260 13.44 -4.92 1.90
CA SER A 260 14.85 -5.18 1.51
C SER A 260 15.33 -4.28 0.37
N LEU A 261 14.40 -3.72 -0.40
CA LEU A 261 14.63 -2.79 -1.50
C LEU A 261 14.24 -1.34 -1.13
N GLY A 262 13.99 -1.08 0.16
CA GLY A 262 13.72 0.25 0.70
C GLY A 262 12.29 0.77 0.46
N GLY A 263 11.38 -0.07 -0.02
CA GLY A 263 9.99 0.30 -0.32
C GLY A 263 9.00 -0.12 0.74
N ASN A 264 7.76 0.32 0.52
CA ASN A 264 6.58 -0.08 1.26
C ASN A 264 5.72 -1.05 0.46
N LEU A 265 4.85 -1.79 1.16
CA LEU A 265 3.77 -2.58 0.58
C LEU A 265 2.43 -1.99 1.00
N LEU A 266 1.61 -1.64 0.01
CA LEU A 266 0.22 -1.26 0.18
C LEU A 266 -0.66 -2.39 -0.37
N LEU A 267 -1.19 -3.21 0.54
CA LEU A 267 -1.91 -4.44 0.20
C LEU A 267 -3.42 -4.17 0.11
N ASN A 268 -4.03 -4.50 -1.02
CA ASN A 268 -5.43 -4.17 -1.29
C ASN A 268 -6.44 -5.22 -0.82
N VAL A 269 -7.56 -4.73 -0.27
CA VAL A 269 -8.81 -5.46 -0.05
C VAL A 269 -9.94 -4.80 -0.85
N GLY A 270 -10.73 -5.60 -1.56
CA GLY A 270 -11.98 -5.17 -2.22
C GLY A 270 -13.21 -5.61 -1.42
N PRO A 271 -13.86 -4.72 -0.64
CA PRO A 271 -15.02 -5.06 0.18
C PRO A 271 -16.26 -5.39 -0.67
N ARG A 272 -17.12 -6.24 -0.14
CA ARG A 272 -18.44 -6.55 -0.73
C ARG A 272 -19.35 -5.33 -0.69
N ALA A 273 -20.41 -5.33 -1.51
CA ALA A 273 -21.38 -4.23 -1.54
C ALA A 273 -22.07 -3.94 -0.20
N ASP A 274 -22.15 -4.92 0.70
CA ASP A 274 -22.73 -4.74 2.04
C ASP A 274 -21.78 -4.07 3.05
N GLY A 275 -20.52 -3.82 2.66
CA GLY A 275 -19.50 -3.20 3.50
C GLY A 275 -18.60 -4.19 4.25
N THR A 276 -18.76 -5.50 4.06
CA THR A 276 -17.90 -6.50 4.69
C THR A 276 -16.66 -6.82 3.84
N PHE A 277 -15.54 -7.15 4.49
CA PHE A 277 -14.40 -7.75 3.79
C PHE A 277 -14.70 -9.21 3.43
N PRO A 278 -14.22 -9.72 2.28
CA PRO A 278 -14.30 -11.15 1.98
C PRO A 278 -13.64 -11.99 3.10
N PRO A 279 -14.24 -13.12 3.52
CA PRO A 279 -13.71 -13.93 4.62
C PRO A 279 -12.29 -14.46 4.34
N GLU A 280 -11.97 -14.75 3.08
CA GLU A 280 -10.63 -15.16 2.65
C GLU A 280 -9.59 -14.07 2.92
N ALA A 281 -9.94 -12.80 2.69
CA ALA A 281 -9.07 -11.68 3.00
C ALA A 281 -8.83 -11.56 4.52
N ILE A 282 -9.86 -11.75 5.34
CA ILE A 282 -9.76 -11.71 6.81
C ILE A 282 -8.84 -12.83 7.32
N GLU A 283 -8.99 -14.06 6.82
CA GLU A 283 -8.15 -15.19 7.18
C GLU A 283 -6.68 -14.91 6.84
N ILE A 284 -6.41 -14.49 5.60
CA ILE A 284 -5.04 -14.18 5.15
C ILE A 284 -4.42 -13.05 5.98
N LEU A 285 -5.16 -11.97 6.26
CA LEU A 285 -4.70 -10.85 7.08
C LEU A 285 -4.44 -11.26 8.54
N SER A 286 -5.26 -12.16 9.09
CA SER A 286 -5.03 -12.73 10.42
C SER A 286 -3.71 -13.49 10.48
N GLU A 287 -3.42 -14.34 9.49
CA GLU A 287 -2.17 -15.09 9.37
C GLU A 287 -0.95 -14.19 9.26
N ILE A 288 -1.03 -13.15 8.41
CA ILE A 288 0.01 -12.12 8.30
C ILE A 288 0.20 -11.43 9.66
N GLY A 289 -0.89 -11.09 10.34
CA GLY A 289 -0.86 -10.51 11.68
C GLY A 289 -0.17 -11.38 12.72
N ARG A 290 -0.39 -12.70 12.70
CA ARG A 290 0.33 -13.66 13.55
C ARG A 290 1.83 -13.59 13.31
N TRP A 291 2.26 -13.58 12.05
CA TRP A 291 3.66 -13.48 11.69
C TRP A 291 4.28 -12.12 12.09
N MET A 292 3.57 -11.01 11.82
CA MET A 292 4.03 -9.64 12.11
C MET A 292 4.22 -9.38 13.61
N ARG A 293 3.45 -10.03 14.50
CA ARG A 293 3.62 -9.88 15.95
C ARG A 293 4.98 -10.38 16.45
N VAL A 294 5.55 -11.37 15.77
CA VAL A 294 6.84 -11.96 16.14
C VAL A 294 7.97 -11.34 15.34
N HIS A 295 7.74 -11.08 14.05
CA HIS A 295 8.79 -10.68 13.12
C HIS A 295 8.79 -9.19 12.78
N GLY A 296 7.91 -8.38 13.39
CA GLY A 296 7.75 -6.96 13.05
C GLY A 296 9.03 -6.13 13.10
N ASP A 297 10.02 -6.50 13.93
CA ASP A 297 11.32 -5.81 14.01
C ASP A 297 12.18 -5.95 12.73
N SER A 298 11.97 -7.00 11.93
CA SER A 298 12.62 -7.16 10.61
C SER A 298 11.94 -6.35 9.50
N ILE A 299 10.79 -5.72 9.80
CA ILE A 299 9.99 -4.93 8.86
C ILE A 299 9.98 -3.45 9.28
N TYR A 300 9.43 -3.12 10.43
CA TYR A 300 9.20 -1.73 10.84
C TYR A 300 10.52 -0.99 11.12
N GLY A 301 10.75 0.10 10.39
CA GLY A 301 11.99 0.86 10.41
C GLY A 301 13.21 0.11 9.86
N ALA A 302 13.03 -1.11 9.35
CA ALA A 302 14.07 -1.82 8.63
C ALA A 302 14.16 -1.31 7.19
N GLY A 303 15.26 -1.63 6.52
CA GLY A 303 15.51 -1.22 5.14
C GLY A 303 16.50 -2.13 4.42
N PRO A 304 17.11 -1.63 3.33
CA PRO A 304 18.06 -2.41 2.54
C PRO A 304 19.25 -2.92 3.34
N CYS A 305 19.64 -4.15 3.07
CA CYS A 305 20.87 -4.76 3.58
C CYS A 305 21.85 -4.98 2.41
N PRO A 306 23.15 -4.66 2.57
CA PRO A 306 24.13 -4.84 1.50
C PRO A 306 24.62 -6.30 1.33
N PHE A 307 24.08 -7.24 2.12
CA PHE A 307 24.45 -8.64 2.07
C PHE A 307 23.56 -9.43 1.11
N THR A 308 24.00 -10.63 0.74
CA THR A 308 23.26 -11.50 -0.17
C THR A 308 23.16 -12.92 0.34
N THR A 309 22.08 -13.60 -0.04
CA THR A 309 21.88 -15.02 0.20
C THR A 309 20.97 -15.61 -0.87
N THR A 310 20.93 -16.93 -0.99
CA THR A 310 20.07 -17.64 -1.94
C THR A 310 18.70 -17.99 -1.37
N VAL A 311 18.48 -17.84 -0.06
CA VAL A 311 17.25 -18.30 0.60
C VAL A 311 16.10 -17.28 0.59
N GLY A 312 16.40 -16.00 0.39
CA GLY A 312 15.40 -14.92 0.39
C GLY A 312 16.02 -13.54 0.59
N PRO A 313 15.19 -12.50 0.82
CA PRO A 313 15.65 -11.14 1.04
C PRO A 313 16.36 -10.99 2.40
N ILE A 314 17.11 -9.90 2.55
CA ILE A 314 17.74 -9.52 3.82
C ILE A 314 17.37 -8.06 4.10
N THR A 315 16.87 -7.78 5.29
CA THR A 315 16.61 -6.42 5.76
C THR A 315 17.61 -6.03 6.85
N ALA A 316 17.74 -4.73 7.11
CA ALA A 316 18.66 -4.21 8.11
C ALA A 316 18.02 -3.12 8.98
N LYS A 317 18.37 -3.09 10.27
CA LYS A 317 17.97 -2.04 11.21
C LYS A 317 19.04 -1.85 12.28
N GLY A 318 19.67 -0.68 12.32
CA GLY A 318 20.80 -0.43 13.23
C GLY A 318 21.92 -1.45 12.99
N LYS A 319 22.34 -2.16 14.05
CA LYS A 319 23.39 -3.20 13.98
C LYS A 319 22.87 -4.62 13.67
N LYS A 320 21.60 -4.75 13.28
CA LYS A 320 20.98 -6.05 12.99
C LYS A 320 20.77 -6.22 11.49
N ALA A 321 21.11 -7.41 10.99
CA ALA A 321 20.65 -7.90 9.69
C ALA A 321 19.67 -9.06 9.92
N TYR A 322 18.56 -9.05 9.20
CA TYR A 322 17.50 -10.04 9.29
C TYR A 322 17.46 -10.84 7.99
N VAL A 323 17.79 -12.12 8.07
CA VAL A 323 17.80 -13.03 6.93
C VAL A 323 16.44 -13.70 6.86
N HIS A 324 15.63 -13.31 5.87
CA HIS A 324 14.31 -13.88 5.62
C HIS A 324 14.46 -15.17 4.82
N ALA A 325 14.44 -16.32 5.50
CA ALA A 325 14.69 -17.62 4.88
C ALA A 325 13.40 -18.23 4.29
N LEU A 326 12.89 -17.59 3.23
CA LEU A 326 11.71 -18.05 2.47
C LEU A 326 11.92 -19.43 1.84
N ARG A 327 13.17 -19.85 1.61
CA ARG A 327 13.56 -21.19 1.15
C ARG A 327 14.44 -21.86 2.20
N TRP A 328 13.81 -22.49 3.19
CA TRP A 328 14.51 -23.13 4.30
C TRP A 328 15.24 -24.42 3.87
N PRO A 329 16.58 -24.51 3.99
CA PRO A 329 17.34 -25.68 3.55
C PRO A 329 17.45 -26.78 4.61
N GLY A 330 17.12 -26.49 5.88
CA GLY A 330 17.13 -27.48 6.96
C GLY A 330 18.51 -27.97 7.41
N LYS A 331 19.59 -27.27 7.04
CA LYS A 331 20.96 -27.65 7.41
C LYS A 331 21.90 -26.44 7.55
N GLU A 332 22.11 -25.72 6.46
CA GLU A 332 23.07 -24.62 6.39
C GLU A 332 22.55 -23.50 5.49
N ILE A 333 22.79 -22.25 5.88
CA ILE A 333 22.54 -21.05 5.09
C ILE A 333 23.85 -20.27 5.01
N CYS A 334 24.18 -19.75 3.82
CA CYS A 334 25.31 -18.86 3.62
C CYS A 334 24.81 -17.43 3.34
N VAL A 335 25.40 -16.46 4.03
CA VAL A 335 25.25 -15.03 3.76
C VAL A 335 26.60 -14.50 3.30
N ALA A 336 26.63 -13.83 2.15
CA ALA A 336 27.85 -13.32 1.54
C ALA A 336 27.87 -11.79 1.48
N GLY A 337 29.07 -11.22 1.29
CA GLY A 337 29.31 -9.79 1.28
C GLY A 337 29.33 -9.15 2.67
N VAL A 338 29.51 -9.93 3.74
CA VAL A 338 29.49 -9.45 5.13
C VAL A 338 30.86 -8.86 5.50
N GLY A 339 30.96 -7.53 5.53
CA GLY A 339 32.18 -6.82 5.93
C GLY A 339 32.28 -6.53 7.43
N ASN A 340 31.26 -6.88 8.19
CA ASN A 340 31.20 -6.74 9.65
C ASN A 340 31.74 -7.96 10.36
N SER A 341 32.10 -7.80 11.64
CA SER A 341 32.23 -8.94 12.55
C SER A 341 30.84 -9.34 13.05
N VAL A 342 30.47 -10.61 12.90
CA VAL A 342 29.23 -11.16 13.46
C VAL A 342 29.43 -11.50 14.93
N GLN A 343 28.60 -10.92 15.80
CA GLN A 343 28.71 -11.10 17.26
C GLN A 343 27.85 -12.26 17.76
N SER A 344 26.64 -12.40 17.21
CA SER A 344 25.73 -13.51 17.52
C SER A 344 24.72 -13.70 16.39
N ALA A 345 24.10 -14.88 16.35
CA ALA A 345 22.97 -15.15 15.47
C ALA A 345 21.91 -15.98 16.20
N TYR A 346 20.64 -15.72 15.94
CA TYR A 346 19.52 -16.46 16.53
C TYR A 346 18.29 -16.47 15.62
N ILE A 347 17.41 -17.45 15.80
CA ILE A 347 16.13 -17.53 15.10
C ILE A 347 15.13 -16.61 15.82
N LEU A 348 14.57 -15.62 15.11
CA LEU A 348 13.71 -14.60 15.72
C LEU A 348 12.46 -15.20 16.37
N THR A 349 11.89 -16.25 15.75
CA THR A 349 10.66 -16.91 16.23
C THR A 349 10.86 -17.67 17.54
N THR A 350 12.02 -18.30 17.74
CA THR A 350 12.27 -19.21 18.87
C THR A 350 13.25 -18.67 19.90
N GLY A 351 14.06 -17.66 19.53
CA GLY A 351 15.20 -17.20 20.32
C GLY A 351 16.37 -18.18 20.35
N GLU A 352 16.29 -19.29 19.60
CA GLU A 352 17.34 -20.30 19.56
C GLU A 352 18.61 -19.74 18.92
N GLU A 353 19.74 -19.89 19.60
CA GLU A 353 21.04 -19.48 19.08
C GLU A 353 21.43 -20.31 17.86
N VAL A 354 21.84 -19.62 16.79
CA VAL A 354 22.31 -20.22 15.56
C VAL A 354 23.83 -20.24 15.58
N LYS A 355 24.41 -21.45 15.58
CA LYS A 355 25.87 -21.59 15.42
C LYS A 355 26.27 -21.08 14.04
N PHE A 356 27.35 -20.30 13.98
CA PHE A 356 27.86 -19.78 12.72
C PHE A 356 29.38 -19.88 12.62
N GLU A 357 29.87 -19.87 11.39
CA GLU A 357 31.29 -19.72 11.07
C GLU A 357 31.46 -18.61 10.04
N GLN A 358 32.33 -17.63 10.32
CA GLN A 358 32.65 -16.55 9.41
C GLN A 358 34.00 -16.82 8.73
N ILE A 359 34.00 -16.94 7.40
CA ILE A 359 35.18 -17.19 6.58
C ILE A 359 35.29 -16.06 5.55
N GLY A 360 36.14 -15.07 5.84
CA GLY A 360 36.22 -13.85 5.04
C GLY A 360 34.92 -13.07 5.10
N ASP A 361 34.35 -12.75 3.93
CA ASP A 361 33.08 -12.02 3.78
C ASP A 361 31.83 -12.92 3.78
N ARG A 362 31.98 -14.20 4.13
CA ARG A 362 30.90 -15.19 4.15
C ARG A 362 30.63 -15.69 5.56
N VAL A 363 29.35 -15.76 5.92
CA VAL A 363 28.85 -16.27 7.19
C VAL A 363 28.01 -17.50 6.91
N PHE A 364 28.39 -18.63 7.48
CA PHE A 364 27.70 -19.91 7.35
C PHE A 364 26.95 -20.20 8.65
N PHE A 365 25.62 -20.11 8.61
CA PHE A 365 24.74 -20.58 9.69
C PHE A 365 24.65 -22.10 9.63
N LYS A 366 25.02 -22.80 10.70
CA LYS A 366 25.17 -24.25 10.76
C LYS A 366 24.19 -24.88 11.75
N ASN A 367 23.95 -26.18 11.58
CA ASN A 367 23.09 -26.99 12.44
C ASN A 367 21.66 -26.45 12.54
N LEU A 368 21.14 -25.91 11.44
CA LEU A 368 19.78 -25.42 11.41
C LEU A 368 18.78 -26.58 11.58
N PRO A 369 17.64 -26.34 12.26
CA PRO A 369 16.57 -27.33 12.37
C PRO A 369 16.15 -27.89 11.01
N ARG A 370 15.90 -29.21 10.93
CA ARG A 370 15.51 -29.87 9.67
C ARG A 370 14.24 -29.26 9.06
N LEU A 371 13.28 -28.90 9.91
CA LEU A 371 12.04 -28.24 9.51
C LEU A 371 12.15 -26.74 9.80
N ALA A 372 11.51 -25.93 8.97
CA ALA A 372 11.43 -24.50 9.19
C ALA A 372 10.65 -24.23 10.50
N PRO A 373 11.22 -23.45 11.45
CA PRO A 373 10.51 -23.03 12.65
C PRO A 373 9.24 -22.22 12.39
N ASP A 374 9.22 -21.44 11.30
CA ASP A 374 8.04 -20.71 10.83
C ASP A 374 7.66 -21.18 9.41
N PRO A 375 6.37 -21.48 9.13
CA PRO A 375 5.92 -22.03 7.84
C PRO A 375 5.88 -20.99 6.70
N TYR A 376 5.88 -19.70 7.03
CA TYR A 376 5.80 -18.61 6.06
C TYR A 376 7.18 -18.02 5.76
N ASP A 377 7.89 -17.62 6.81
CA ASP A 377 9.22 -17.03 6.73
C ASP A 377 9.94 -17.16 8.07
N THR A 378 10.98 -18.00 8.10
CA THR A 378 11.87 -18.09 9.27
C THR A 378 12.93 -17.00 9.17
N VAL A 379 12.92 -16.08 10.12
CA VAL A 379 13.89 -14.98 10.16
C VAL A 379 15.06 -15.33 11.09
N ILE A 380 16.28 -15.32 10.57
CA ILE A 380 17.50 -15.39 11.38
C ILE A 380 18.02 -13.97 11.59
N VAL A 381 18.22 -13.57 12.84
CA VAL A 381 18.85 -12.30 13.20
C VAL A 381 20.35 -12.51 13.30
N MET A 382 21.11 -11.61 12.68
CA MET A 382 22.56 -11.51 12.78
C MET A 382 22.90 -10.18 13.46
N GLU A 383 23.44 -10.24 14.68
CA GLU A 383 23.90 -9.07 15.43
C GLU A 383 25.34 -8.75 15.02
N LEU A 384 25.59 -7.51 14.62
CA LEU A 384 26.85 -7.05 14.07
C LEU A 384 27.56 -6.07 15.02
N ASP A 385 28.87 -5.93 14.85
CA ASP A 385 29.68 -4.93 15.58
C ASP A 385 29.25 -3.47 15.34
N SER A 386 28.73 -3.19 14.15
CA SER A 386 28.33 -1.88 13.64
C SER A 386 27.18 -2.03 12.63
N GLU A 387 26.69 -0.92 12.06
CA GLU A 387 25.71 -0.99 10.98
C GLU A 387 26.24 -1.85 9.80
N PRO A 388 25.37 -2.54 9.05
CA PRO A 388 25.77 -3.40 7.94
C PRO A 388 26.66 -2.70 6.90
N LYS A 389 27.83 -3.28 6.65
CA LYS A 389 28.84 -2.84 5.70
C LYS A 389 29.11 -3.95 4.70
N GLY A 390 28.69 -3.73 3.46
CA GLY A 390 28.90 -4.67 2.36
C GLY A 390 30.36 -4.72 1.91
N VAL A 391 30.85 -5.91 1.57
CA VAL A 391 32.06 -6.08 0.76
C VAL A 391 31.65 -6.17 -0.71
N PRO A 392 32.21 -5.36 -1.62
CA PRO A 392 31.93 -5.46 -3.05
C PRO A 392 32.27 -6.85 -3.58
N TYR A 393 31.34 -7.45 -4.33
CA TYR A 393 31.61 -8.69 -5.04
C TYR A 393 32.48 -8.39 -6.26
N THR A 394 33.72 -8.87 -6.24
CA THR A 394 34.59 -8.89 -7.41
C THR A 394 34.55 -10.30 -7.99
N PRO A 395 33.87 -10.53 -9.14
CA PRO A 395 33.93 -11.83 -9.81
C PRO A 395 35.40 -12.14 -10.09
N ARG A 396 35.89 -13.26 -9.55
CA ARG A 396 37.23 -13.77 -9.87
C ARG A 396 37.22 -14.50 -11.20
#